data_AF-A0A915N7E4-F1
#
_entry.id   AF-A0A915N7E4-F1
#
_cell.length_a   1.000
_cell.length_b   1.000
_cell.length_c   1.000
_cell.angle_alpha   90.00
_cell.angle_beta   90.00
_cell.angle_gamma   90.00
#
_symmetry.space_group_name_H-M   'P 1'
#
loop_
_entity.id
_entity.type
_entity.pdbx_description
1 polymer ?
#
loop_
_entity_poly.entity_id
_entity_poly.type
_entity_poly.pdbx_seq_one_letter_code
_entity_poly.pdbx_strand_id
1 'polypeptide(L)' 'MRQQAIGAKGRLLCGSKPAANVLVKLYDKDTGMDPDDQLDSTRTDPNGHFQLAGDEREMTNIDPQLKIYHDCNKGIN' A
#
# COMPACT_ATOMS: atom_id res chain seq x y z
N MET A 1 -3.66 -3.51 23.97
CA MET A 1 -3.82 -2.42 22.98
C MET A 1 -2.63 -1.49 23.06
N ARG A 2 -1.70 -1.61 22.12
CA ARG A 2 -0.51 -0.77 21.94
C ARG A 2 -0.65 -0.05 20.59
N GLN A 3 -0.23 1.21 20.53
CA GLN A 3 -0.14 1.94 19.27
C GLN A 3 1.07 1.48 18.47
N GLN A 4 0.88 1.18 17.18
CA GLN A 4 1.92 0.81 16.24
C GLN A 4 1.76 1.65 14.99
N ALA A 5 2.88 1.93 14.31
CA ALA A 5 2.88 2.76 13.11
C ALA A 5 3.79 2.13 12.06
N ILE A 6 3.40 2.29 10.79
CA ILE A 6 4.12 1.76 9.65
C ILE A 6 4.09 2.78 8.51
N GLY A 7 5.16 2.81 7.72
CA GLY A 7 5.24 3.66 6.54
C GLY A 7 5.94 2.95 5.40
N ALA A 8 5.49 3.23 4.17
CA ALA A 8 6.08 2.71 2.95
C ALA A 8 6.31 3.86 1.96
N LYS A 9 7.45 3.81 1.27
CA LYS A 9 7.75 4.69 0.14
C LYS A 9 8.46 3.90 -0.95
N GLY A 10 8.26 4.29 -2.19
CA GLY A 10 8.85 3.59 -3.32
C GLY A 10 8.58 4.26 -4.66
N ARG A 11 8.99 3.58 -5.73
CA ARG A 11 8.78 4.02 -7.11
C ARG A 11 8.29 2.85 -7.96
N LEU A 12 7.14 3.00 -8.60
CA LEU A 12 6.56 1.99 -9.49
C LEU A 12 6.94 2.27 -10.94
N LEU A 13 7.30 1.21 -11.65
CA LEU A 13 7.58 1.21 -13.08
C LEU A 13 6.64 0.26 -13.80
N CYS A 14 6.27 0.60 -15.03
CA CYS A 14 5.65 -0.29 -15.99
C CYS A 14 6.66 -0.54 -17.13
N GLY A 15 7.34 -1.69 -17.07
CA GLY A 15 8.55 -1.90 -17.86
C GLY A 15 9.64 -0.91 -17.46
N SER A 16 10.14 -0.13 -18.43
CA SER A 16 11.15 0.92 -18.20
C SER A 16 10.57 2.30 -17.89
N LYS A 17 9.24 2.48 -17.98
CA LYS A 17 8.58 3.79 -17.81
C LYS A 17 8.02 3.95 -16.39
N PRO A 18 8.06 5.16 -15.81
CA PRO A 18 7.34 5.44 -14.56
C PRO A 18 5.85 5.11 -14.66
N ALA A 19 5.33 4.40 -13.67
CA ALA A 19 3.91 4.10 -13.59
C ALA A 19 3.21 5.17 -12.76
N ALA A 20 2.71 6.21 -13.43
CA ALA A 20 2.00 7.32 -12.81
C ALA A 20 0.54 6.97 -12.50
N ASN A 21 -0.05 7.65 -11.51
CA ASN A 21 -1.46 7.54 -11.14
C ASN A 21 -1.92 6.12 -10.69
N VAL A 22 -0.98 5.24 -10.34
CA VAL A 22 -1.24 3.91 -9.79
C VAL A 22 -1.72 4.04 -8.35
N LEU A 23 -2.85 3.42 -8.03
CA LEU A 23 -3.38 3.42 -6.66
C LEU A 23 -2.58 2.44 -5.80
N VAL A 24 -2.04 2.93 -4.70
CA VAL A 24 -1.30 2.17 -3.70
C VAL A 24 -2.02 2.32 -2.37
N LYS A 25 -2.25 1.21 -1.67
CA LYS A 25 -2.94 1.18 -0.37
C LYS A 25 -2.13 0.42 0.65
N LEU A 26 -2.07 0.93 1.87
CA LEU A 26 -1.60 0.20 3.04
C LEU A 26 -2.80 -0.41 3.76
N TYR A 27 -2.65 -1.67 4.11
CA TYR A 27 -3.59 -2.39 4.95
C TYR A 27 -2.83 -2.97 6.13
N ASP A 28 -3.50 -3.06 7.26
CA ASP A 28 -3.23 -4.12 8.20
C ASP A 28 -3.99 -5.38 7.76
N LYS A 29 -3.32 -6.51 7.71
CA LYS A 29 -3.94 -7.78 7.34
C LYS A 29 -4.20 -8.56 8.61
N ASP A 30 -5.35 -8.32 9.20
CA ASP A 30 -5.75 -9.06 10.38
C ASP A 30 -5.97 -10.55 10.07
N THR A 31 -5.42 -11.40 10.93
CA THR A 31 -5.77 -12.82 10.98
C THR A 31 -6.74 -13.14 12.13
N GLY A 32 -7.22 -12.10 12.83
CA GLY A 32 -7.99 -12.17 14.09
C GLY A 32 -9.47 -11.77 14.02
N MET A 33 -9.97 -11.17 15.11
CA MET A 33 -11.39 -10.80 15.32
C MET A 33 -11.78 -9.41 14.76
N ASP A 34 -10.81 -8.62 14.33
CA ASP A 34 -11.02 -7.29 13.76
C ASP A 34 -10.99 -7.36 12.22
N PRO A 35 -11.84 -6.59 11.51
CA PRO A 35 -11.89 -6.59 10.05
C PRO A 35 -10.71 -5.81 9.46
N ASP A 36 -10.01 -6.39 8.47
CA ASP A 36 -8.90 -5.78 7.69
C ASP A 36 -8.99 -4.24 7.57
N ASP A 37 -8.10 -3.51 8.26
CA ASP A 37 -8.12 -2.05 8.30
C ASP A 37 -7.24 -1.42 7.20
N GLN A 38 -7.83 -0.51 6.42
CA GLN A 38 -7.09 0.30 5.45
C GLN A 38 -6.40 1.46 6.19
N LEU A 39 -5.09 1.36 6.39
CA LEU A 39 -4.31 2.37 7.11
C LEU A 39 -4.13 3.68 6.32
N ASP A 40 -3.82 3.59 5.03
CA ASP A 40 -3.60 4.77 4.17
C ASP A 40 -3.75 4.42 2.68
N SER A 41 -3.95 5.42 1.83
CA SER A 41 -3.92 5.26 0.37
C SER A 41 -3.36 6.49 -0.33
N THR A 42 -2.61 6.25 -1.40
CA THR A 42 -2.06 7.30 -2.24
C THR A 42 -2.06 6.88 -3.71
N ARG A 43 -1.73 7.82 -4.59
CA ARG A 43 -1.47 7.54 -6.01
C ARG A 43 -0.05 7.95 -6.36
N THR A 44 0.60 7.16 -7.21
CA THR A 44 1.94 7.49 -7.67
C THR A 44 1.98 8.81 -8.44
N ASP A 45 3.04 9.59 -8.25
CA ASP A 45 3.30 10.83 -8.97
C ASP A 45 3.68 10.57 -10.45
N PRO A 46 3.89 11.62 -11.28
CA PRO A 46 4.33 11.46 -12.67
C PRO A 46 5.66 10.71 -12.85
N ASN A 47 6.49 10.65 -11.81
CA ASN A 47 7.76 9.92 -11.77
C ASN A 47 7.62 8.53 -11.14
N GLY A 48 6.39 8.08 -10.84
CA GLY A 48 6.08 6.78 -10.27
C GLY A 48 6.27 6.69 -8.75
N HIS A 49 6.61 7.78 -8.05
CA HIS A 49 6.88 7.75 -6.62
C HIS A 49 5.59 7.70 -5.80
N PHE A 50 5.62 6.98 -4.69
CA PHE A 50 4.59 7.00 -3.66
C PHE A 50 5.23 7.09 -2.28
N GLN A 51 4.47 7.64 -1.34
CA GLN A 51 4.73 7.59 0.08
C GLN A 51 3.39 7.56 0.81
N LEU A 52 3.29 6.71 1.82
CA LEU A 52 2.09 6.48 2.62
C LEU A 52 2.50 5.98 4.01
N ALA A 53 1.72 6.31 5.02
CA ALA A 53 1.96 5.92 6.40
C ALA A 53 0.64 5.88 7.16
N GLY A 54 0.55 4.96 8.12
CA GLY A 54 -0.59 4.87 9.00
C GLY A 54 -0.22 4.20 10.31
N ASP A 55 -1.19 4.18 11.21
CA ASP A 55 -1.03 3.68 12.55
C ASP A 55 -2.31 3.01 13.04
N GLU A 56 -2.13 2.01 13.88
CA GLU A 56 -3.24 1.22 14.42
C GLU A 56 -2.96 0.82 15.88
N ARG A 57 -4.06 0.62 16.61
CA ARG A 57 -4.02 0.21 18.01
C ARG A 57 -4.50 -1.23 18.14
N GLU A 58 -3.54 -2.14 18.30
CA GLU A 58 -3.81 -3.59 18.39
C GLU A 58 -3.21 -4.22 19.65
N MET A 59 -3.63 -5.43 19.99
CA MET A 59 -2.96 -6.24 21.02
C MET A 59 -1.72 -6.97 20.48
N THR A 60 -1.78 -7.44 19.24
CA THR A 60 -0.73 -8.16 18.51
C THR A 60 0.15 -7.19 17.71
N ASN A 61 1.09 -7.71 16.93
CA ASN A 61 1.81 -6.89 15.96
C ASN A 61 0.93 -6.70 14.72
N ILE A 62 1.00 -5.50 14.13
CA ILE A 62 0.42 -5.21 12.82
C ILE A 62 1.06 -6.10 11.74
N ASP A 63 0.27 -6.56 10.77
CA ASP A 63 0.65 -7.41 9.64
C ASP A 63 0.54 -6.62 8.31
N PRO A 64 1.44 -5.66 8.04
CA PRO A 64 1.26 -4.67 6.99
C PRO A 64 1.30 -5.28 5.59
N GLN A 65 0.32 -4.92 4.77
CA GLN A 65 0.23 -5.29 3.36
C GLN A 65 0.12 -4.06 2.45
N LEU A 66 1.01 -3.97 1.46
CA LEU A 66 0.94 -2.98 0.39
C LEU A 66 0.18 -3.54 -0.82
N LYS A 67 -1.01 -3.02 -1.10
CA LYS A 67 -1.81 -3.41 -2.28
C LYS A 67 -1.62 -2.38 -3.40
N ILE A 68 -1.19 -2.83 -4.57
CA ILE A 68 -0.93 -1.98 -5.74
C ILE A 68 -1.95 -2.33 -6.82
N TYR A 69 -2.75 -1.35 -7.23
CA TYR A 69 -3.81 -1.51 -8.23
C TYR A 69 -3.39 -0.84 -9.53
N HIS A 70 -3.00 -1.67 -10.51
CA HIS A 70 -2.52 -1.24 -11.81
C HIS A 70 -3.10 -2.08 -12.95
N ASP A 71 -3.06 -1.53 -14.15
CA ASP A 71 -3.37 -2.19 -15.42
C ASP A 71 -2.14 -2.29 -16.34
N CYS A 72 -0.94 -2.00 -15.82
CA CYS A 72 0.31 -2.22 -16.54
C CYS A 72 0.37 -3.62 -17.16
N ASN A 73 0.65 -3.68 -18.47
CA ASN A 73 0.70 -4.89 -19.29
C ASN A 73 -0.62 -5.70 -19.37
N LYS A 74 -1.75 -5.15 -18.93
CA LYS A 74 -3.06 -5.80 -19.09
C LYS A 74 -3.43 -5.82 -20.58
N GLY A 75 -3.26 -6.97 -21.22
CA GLY A 75 -3.55 -7.19 -22.65
C GLY A 75 -2.36 -7.67 -23.49
N ILE A 76 -1.18 -7.85 -22.91
CA ILE A 76 -0.06 -8.57 -23.55
C ILE A 76 -0.25 -10.06 -23.27
N ASN A 77 -0.97 -10.76 -24.15
CA ASN A 77 -1.00 -12.21 -24.24
C ASN A 77 -0.14 -12.66 -25.42
#